data_AF-A0A2G2LTS3-F1
#
_entry.id   AF-A0A2G2LTS3-F1
#
_cell.length_a   1.000
_cell.length_b   1.000
_cell.length_c   1.000
_cell.angle_alpha   90.00
_cell.angle_beta   90.00
_cell.angle_gamma   90.00
#
_symmetry.space_group_name_H-M   'P 1'
#
loop_
_entity.id
_entity.type
_entity.pdbx_description
1 polymer ?
#
loop_
_entity_poly.entity_id
_entity_poly.type
_entity_poly.pdbx_seq_one_letter_code
_entity_poly.pdbx_strand_id
1 'polypeptide(L)'
;MIMLALARNELYRLFLSPLAWVILALSQVILAYLFLTHIDYFIQIQAKISAIPGAPGVTELIATPLLSNAATILLLLTPLITMRLIAEERRNESLPLLLSAPLSMLQIVLGKFLGTLGFFFILLLLIILMPLSLAIGSSLDFGLLAAAFLGLILLVASFTAIGLFLSSLTKQPSIAAVTTFATLFLLWIIDWSTQSTGLFNWLSLLNHYQPFLQGEVRTSDIAYYLIITVVFLTLTVRHLDSERLN
;
A
#
# COMPACT_ATOMS: atom_id res chain seq x y z
N MET A 1 15.83 -20.01 -0.09
CA MET A 1 16.33 -19.60 1.25
C MET A 1 16.96 -18.21 1.25
N ILE A 2 17.84 -17.87 0.31
CA ILE A 2 18.57 -16.57 0.30
C ILE A 2 17.62 -15.35 0.16
N MET A 3 16.62 -15.41 -0.73
CA MET A 3 15.65 -14.31 -0.92
C MET A 3 14.86 -13.98 0.37
N LEU A 4 14.36 -15.00 1.08
CA LEU A 4 13.64 -14.82 2.34
C LEU A 4 14.54 -14.28 3.45
N ALA A 5 15.81 -14.68 3.48
CA ALA A 5 16.78 -14.11 4.40
C ALA A 5 17.03 -12.62 4.12
N LEU A 6 17.10 -12.23 2.84
CA LEU A 6 17.23 -10.83 2.45
C LEU A 6 15.98 -10.02 2.83
N ALA A 7 14.79 -10.54 2.56
CA ALA A 7 13.52 -9.91 2.95
C ALA A 7 13.42 -9.72 4.47
N ARG A 8 13.81 -10.72 5.25
CA ARG A 8 13.86 -10.64 6.71
C ARG A 8 14.84 -9.57 7.20
N ASN A 9 16.03 -9.51 6.59
CA ASN A 9 17.03 -8.50 6.93
C ASN A 9 16.56 -7.08 6.60
N GLU A 10 15.88 -6.90 5.47
CA GLU A 10 15.32 -5.60 5.08
C GLU A 10 14.20 -5.18 6.03
N LEU A 11 13.28 -6.10 6.38
CA LEU A 11 12.24 -5.85 7.38
C LEU A 11 12.86 -5.45 8.73
N TYR A 12 13.89 -6.17 9.18
CA TYR A 12 14.60 -5.85 10.43
C TYR A 12 15.26 -4.47 10.37
N ARG A 13 15.89 -4.12 9.23
CA ARG A 13 16.49 -2.79 9.01
C ARG A 13 15.44 -1.67 9.12
N LEU A 14 14.23 -1.88 8.61
CA LEU A 14 13.14 -0.91 8.76
C LEU A 14 12.78 -0.69 10.24
N PHE A 15 12.61 -1.76 11.02
CA PHE A 15 12.28 -1.66 12.45
C PHE A 15 13.41 -1.13 13.33
N LEU A 16 14.67 -1.22 12.89
CA LEU A 16 15.78 -0.54 13.56
C LEU A 16 15.75 0.98 13.34
N SER A 17 15.04 1.47 12.32
CA SER A 17 14.89 2.90 12.07
C SER A 17 13.81 3.50 12.97
N PRO A 18 14.09 4.60 13.71
CA PRO A 18 13.07 5.30 14.50
C PRO A 18 11.87 5.77 13.67
N LEU A 19 12.11 6.08 12.39
CA LEU A 19 11.10 6.56 11.46
C LEU A 19 9.99 5.53 11.23
N ALA A 20 10.30 4.23 11.20
CA ALA A 20 9.29 3.18 11.01
C ALA A 20 8.29 3.14 12.18
N TRP A 21 8.77 3.27 13.40
CA TRP A 21 7.94 3.34 14.61
C TRP A 21 7.07 4.60 14.64
N VAL A 22 7.63 5.75 14.25
CA VAL A 22 6.89 7.01 14.13
C VAL A 22 5.77 6.87 13.10
N ILE A 23 6.03 6.26 11.95
CA ILE A 23 5.02 6.02 10.91
C ILE A 23 3.90 5.09 11.42
N LEU A 24 4.26 3.99 12.09
CA LEU A 24 3.26 3.10 12.68
C LEU A 24 2.41 3.85 13.71
N ALA A 25 3.03 4.55 14.66
CA ALA A 25 2.30 5.29 15.69
C ALA A 25 1.38 6.38 15.10
N LEU A 26 1.91 7.23 14.22
CA LEU A 26 1.14 8.33 13.62
C LEU A 26 0.00 7.81 12.76
N SER A 27 0.25 6.80 11.92
CA SER A 27 -0.81 6.21 11.08
C SER A 27 -1.93 5.62 11.93
N GLN A 28 -1.59 4.93 13.03
CA GLN A 28 -2.58 4.37 13.96
C GLN A 28 -3.37 5.45 14.70
N VAL A 29 -2.73 6.51 15.17
CA VAL A 29 -3.44 7.62 15.84
C VAL A 29 -4.42 8.32 14.89
N ILE A 30 -3.99 8.61 13.66
CA ILE A 30 -4.84 9.26 12.65
C ILE A 30 -6.02 8.34 12.30
N LEU A 31 -5.77 7.05 12.04
CA LEU A 31 -6.82 6.11 11.69
C LEU A 31 -7.76 5.82 12.85
N ALA A 32 -7.27 5.78 14.10
CA ALA A 32 -8.12 5.64 15.27
C ALA A 32 -9.07 6.82 15.43
N TYR A 33 -8.59 8.05 15.22
CA TYR A 33 -9.43 9.24 15.23
C TYR A 33 -10.53 9.19 14.15
N LEU A 34 -10.17 8.79 12.92
CA LEU A 34 -11.12 8.64 11.83
C LEU A 34 -12.13 7.50 12.09
N PHE A 35 -11.67 6.40 12.68
CA PHE A 35 -12.53 5.28 13.07
C PHE A 35 -13.58 5.69 14.11
N LEU A 36 -13.16 6.41 15.16
CA LEU A 36 -14.10 6.95 16.16
C LEU A 36 -15.09 7.93 15.53
N THR A 37 -14.63 8.77 14.61
CA THR A 37 -15.51 9.69 13.86
C THR A 37 -16.58 8.93 13.06
N HIS A 38 -16.22 7.80 12.43
CA HIS A 38 -17.17 6.95 11.72
C HIS A 38 -18.16 6.24 12.65
N ILE A 39 -17.72 5.83 13.85
CA ILE A 39 -18.61 5.30 14.90
C ILE A 39 -19.61 6.36 15.35
N ASP A 40 -19.15 7.57 15.65
CA ASP A 40 -20.01 8.68 16.08
C ASP A 40 -21.04 9.02 15.00
N TYR A 41 -20.61 9.06 13.74
CA TYR A 41 -21.50 9.24 12.60
C TYR A 41 -22.55 8.13 12.52
N PHE A 42 -22.14 6.86 12.62
CA PHE A 42 -23.06 5.72 12.60
C PHE A 42 -24.11 5.82 13.71
N ILE A 43 -23.73 6.12 14.95
CA ILE A 43 -24.64 6.25 16.10
C ILE A 43 -25.69 7.34 15.85
N GLN A 44 -25.29 8.48 15.27
CA GLN A 44 -26.21 9.59 14.97
C GLN A 44 -27.26 9.24 13.91
N ILE A 45 -26.90 8.41 12.93
CA ILE A 45 -27.82 8.03 11.85
C ILE A 45 -28.57 6.73 12.14
N GLN A 46 -28.12 5.90 13.09
CA GLN A 46 -28.65 4.56 13.39
C GLN A 46 -30.17 4.56 13.59
N ALA A 47 -30.70 5.54 14.34
CA ALA A 47 -32.13 5.67 14.60
C ALA A 47 -32.96 5.99 13.35
N LYS A 48 -32.34 6.61 12.33
CA LYS A 48 -33.00 6.95 11.05
C LYS A 48 -32.96 5.78 10.07
N ILE A 49 -31.86 5.03 10.05
CA ILE A 49 -31.64 3.95 9.09
C ILE A 49 -32.25 2.62 9.53
N SER A 50 -32.49 2.39 10.83
CA SER A 50 -33.15 1.17 11.32
C SER A 50 -34.58 0.98 10.82
N ALA A 51 -35.23 2.06 10.38
CA ALA A 51 -36.57 2.04 9.79
C ALA A 51 -36.57 1.67 8.29
N ILE A 52 -35.39 1.60 7.65
CA ILE A 52 -35.26 1.34 6.21
C ILE A 52 -34.84 -0.13 6.01
N PRO A 53 -35.64 -0.95 5.30
CA PRO A 53 -35.24 -2.30 4.92
C PRO A 53 -34.00 -2.27 4.02
N GLY A 54 -32.96 -3.03 4.37
CA GLY A 54 -31.70 -3.08 3.60
C GLY A 54 -30.76 -1.90 3.85
N ALA A 55 -30.91 -1.20 4.98
CA ALA A 55 -29.97 -0.15 5.37
C ALA A 55 -28.51 -0.67 5.45
N PRO A 56 -27.53 0.17 5.08
CA PRO A 56 -26.11 -0.17 5.18
C PRO A 56 -25.71 -0.64 6.57
N GLY A 57 -24.97 -1.74 6.64
CA GLY A 57 -24.50 -2.33 7.90
C GLY A 57 -23.35 -1.54 8.54
N VAL A 58 -22.96 -1.98 9.74
CA VAL A 58 -21.80 -1.43 10.47
C VAL A 58 -20.51 -1.53 9.65
N THR A 59 -20.34 -2.63 8.90
CA THR A 59 -19.19 -2.84 8.01
C THR A 59 -19.10 -1.76 6.92
N GLU A 60 -20.21 -1.44 6.26
CA GLU A 60 -20.27 -0.49 5.15
C GLU A 60 -20.14 0.96 5.61
N LEU A 61 -20.62 1.29 6.82
CA LEU A 61 -20.61 2.65 7.32
C LEU A 61 -19.37 2.99 8.16
N ILE A 62 -18.64 1.98 8.64
CA ILE A 62 -17.47 2.19 9.52
C ILE A 62 -16.20 1.54 8.95
N ALA A 63 -16.25 0.25 8.61
CA ALA A 63 -15.06 -0.46 8.19
C ALA A 63 -14.59 -0.08 6.78
N THR A 64 -15.50 -0.02 5.79
CA THR A 64 -15.11 0.33 4.41
C THR A 64 -14.63 1.78 4.29
N PRO A 65 -15.21 2.80 4.96
CA PRO A 65 -14.68 4.17 4.90
C PRO A 65 -13.35 4.28 5.65
N LEU A 66 -13.14 3.52 6.73
CA LEU A 66 -11.84 3.44 7.40
C LEU A 66 -10.76 2.87 6.46
N LEU A 67 -11.05 1.77 5.77
CA LEU A 67 -10.12 1.14 4.83
C LEU A 67 -9.87 2.01 3.58
N SER A 68 -10.85 2.82 3.17
CA SER A 68 -10.69 3.86 2.15
C SER A 68 -9.75 4.98 2.63
N ASN A 69 -9.94 5.48 3.86
CA ASN A 69 -9.05 6.45 4.48
C ASN A 69 -7.63 5.90 4.63
N ALA A 70 -7.49 4.63 4.99
CA ALA A 70 -6.21 3.93 5.05
C ALA A 70 -5.50 3.92 3.69
N ALA A 71 -6.20 3.65 2.58
CA ALA A 71 -5.62 3.69 1.24
C ALA A 71 -5.02 5.07 0.92
N THR A 72 -5.74 6.16 1.25
CA THR A 72 -5.25 7.54 1.07
C THR A 72 -4.03 7.83 1.94
N ILE A 73 -4.01 7.39 3.20
CA ILE A 73 -2.85 7.54 4.09
C ILE A 73 -1.66 6.74 3.56
N LEU A 74 -1.88 5.51 3.08
CA LEU A 74 -0.85 4.65 2.52
C LEU A 74 -0.24 5.24 1.25
N LEU A 75 -1.02 5.95 0.42
CA LEU A 75 -0.50 6.71 -0.72
C LEU A 75 0.56 7.73 -0.28
N LEU A 76 0.37 8.38 0.87
CA LEU A 76 1.33 9.34 1.43
C LEU A 76 2.52 8.65 2.13
N LEU A 77 2.27 7.56 2.85
CA LEU A 77 3.31 6.87 3.63
C LEU A 77 4.22 6.00 2.76
N THR A 78 3.72 5.45 1.65
CA THR A 78 4.50 4.55 0.79
C THR A 78 5.79 5.20 0.29
N PRO A 79 5.77 6.41 -0.30
CA PRO A 79 6.98 7.13 -0.70
C PRO A 79 8.01 7.28 0.43
N LEU A 80 7.57 7.51 1.67
CA LEU A 80 8.46 7.74 2.80
C LEU A 80 9.20 6.48 3.24
N ILE A 81 8.58 5.31 3.08
CA ILE A 81 9.20 4.01 3.34
C ILE A 81 10.06 3.57 2.15
N THR A 82 9.54 3.67 0.92
CA THR A 82 10.21 3.12 -0.26
C THR A 82 11.38 3.97 -0.74
N MET A 83 11.43 5.26 -0.40
CA MET A 83 12.47 6.16 -0.90
C MET A 83 13.89 5.68 -0.57
N ARG A 84 14.08 5.00 0.55
CA ARG A 84 15.41 4.59 1.05
C ARG A 84 15.91 3.26 0.47
N LEU A 85 15.03 2.49 -0.18
CA LEU A 85 15.32 1.09 -0.53
C LEU A 85 16.57 0.91 -1.41
N ILE A 86 16.72 1.74 -2.43
CA ILE A 86 17.89 1.72 -3.34
C ILE A 86 18.63 3.06 -3.30
N ALA A 87 17.91 4.18 -3.22
CA ALA A 87 18.53 5.50 -3.24
C ALA A 87 19.53 5.73 -2.08
N GLU A 88 19.25 5.20 -0.88
CA GLU A 88 20.16 5.35 0.26
C GLU A 88 21.42 4.48 0.12
N GLU A 89 21.28 3.26 -0.38
CA GLU A 89 22.43 2.39 -0.67
C GLU A 89 23.31 2.96 -1.77
N ARG A 90 22.70 3.60 -2.77
CA ARG A 90 23.43 4.32 -3.82
C ARG A 90 24.12 5.57 -3.28
N ARG A 91 23.48 6.30 -2.35
CA ARG A 91 24.06 7.49 -1.72
C ARG A 91 25.26 7.16 -0.83
N ASN A 92 25.19 6.03 -0.13
CA ASN A 92 26.21 5.60 0.82
C ASN A 92 27.29 4.73 0.16
N GLU A 93 27.31 4.65 -1.18
CA GLU A 93 28.28 3.85 -1.97
C GLU A 93 28.32 2.36 -1.58
N SER A 94 27.26 1.86 -0.94
CA SER A 94 27.15 0.44 -0.57
C SER A 94 26.47 -0.40 -1.65
N LEU A 95 25.83 0.25 -2.64
CA LEU A 95 25.19 -0.43 -3.77
C LEU A 95 26.18 -1.31 -4.56
N PRO A 96 27.40 -0.86 -4.95
CA PRO A 96 28.35 -1.70 -5.67
C PRO A 96 28.76 -2.98 -4.91
N LEU A 97 28.88 -2.90 -3.58
CA LEU A 97 29.17 -4.07 -2.73
C LEU A 97 28.05 -5.10 -2.82
N LEU A 98 26.80 -4.64 -2.87
CA LEU A 98 25.63 -5.49 -3.00
C LEU A 98 25.50 -6.10 -4.40
N LEU A 99 25.80 -5.33 -5.46
CA LEU A 99 25.77 -5.82 -6.84
C LEU A 99 26.93 -6.79 -7.16
N SER A 100 28.05 -6.67 -6.43
CA SER A 100 29.20 -7.57 -6.55
C SER A 100 29.00 -8.90 -5.83
N ALA A 101 28.02 -9.00 -4.94
CA ALA A 101 27.68 -10.26 -4.28
C ALA A 101 27.22 -11.30 -5.32
N PRO A 102 27.40 -12.60 -5.06
CA PRO A 102 26.95 -13.69 -5.94
C PRO A 102 25.43 -13.90 -5.84
N LEU A 103 24.67 -12.81 -5.92
CA LEU A 103 23.21 -12.77 -5.88
C LEU A 103 22.68 -12.36 -7.25
N SER A 104 21.56 -12.97 -7.65
CA SER A 104 20.84 -12.52 -8.84
C SER A 104 20.11 -11.20 -8.56
N MET A 105 19.99 -10.32 -9.57
CA MET A 105 19.24 -9.06 -9.44
C MET A 105 17.79 -9.30 -9.03
N LEU A 106 17.17 -10.36 -9.55
CA LEU A 106 15.83 -10.78 -9.17
C LEU A 106 15.72 -11.05 -7.67
N GLN A 107 16.69 -11.75 -7.07
CA GLN A 107 16.68 -12.03 -5.63
C GLN A 107 16.83 -10.76 -4.79
N ILE A 108 17.64 -9.80 -5.24
CA ILE A 108 17.83 -8.51 -4.57
C ILE A 108 16.54 -7.71 -4.57
N VAL A 109 15.95 -7.51 -5.75
CA VAL A 109 14.73 -6.71 -5.94
C VAL A 109 13.56 -7.36 -5.20
N LEU A 110 13.36 -8.68 -5.34
CA LEU A 110 12.28 -9.39 -4.64
C LEU A 110 12.49 -9.40 -3.12
N GLY A 111 13.73 -9.50 -2.64
CA GLY A 111 14.02 -9.40 -1.20
C GLY A 111 13.66 -8.04 -0.64
N LYS A 112 14.04 -6.94 -1.31
CA LYS A 112 13.68 -5.57 -0.91
C LYS A 112 12.17 -5.35 -0.95
N PHE A 113 11.52 -5.81 -2.01
CA PHE A 113 10.07 -5.72 -2.16
C PHE A 113 9.34 -6.49 -1.06
N LEU A 114 9.66 -7.76 -0.83
CA LEU A 114 9.01 -8.59 0.20
C LEU A 114 9.29 -8.11 1.61
N GLY A 115 10.50 -7.63 1.90
CA GLY A 115 10.85 -7.05 3.20
C GLY A 115 10.03 -5.78 3.49
N THR A 116 9.88 -4.92 2.49
CA THR A 116 9.07 -3.70 2.60
C THR A 116 7.57 -4.02 2.70
N LEU A 117 7.10 -4.97 1.89
CA LEU A 117 5.73 -5.47 1.98
C LEU A 117 5.44 -6.08 3.34
N GLY A 118 6.39 -6.75 3.97
CA GLY A 118 6.25 -7.26 5.33
C GLY A 118 5.96 -6.15 6.35
N PHE A 119 6.63 -5.00 6.23
CA PHE A 119 6.36 -3.82 7.08
C PHE A 119 4.94 -3.31 6.85
N PHE A 120 4.55 -3.14 5.59
CA PHE A 120 3.19 -2.72 5.26
C PHE A 120 2.14 -3.74 5.71
N PHE A 121 2.42 -5.03 5.62
CA PHE A 121 1.51 -6.07 6.08
C PHE A 121 1.26 -5.98 7.59
N ILE A 122 2.30 -5.69 8.38
CA ILE A 122 2.16 -5.43 9.82
C ILE A 122 1.29 -4.19 10.05
N LEU A 123 1.54 -3.10 9.32
CA LEU A 123 0.74 -1.88 9.38
C LEU A 123 -0.74 -2.17 9.05
N LEU A 124 -1.00 -2.87 7.95
CA LEU A 124 -2.34 -3.27 7.51
C LEU A 124 -3.04 -4.18 8.54
N LEU A 125 -2.29 -5.10 9.18
CA LEU A 125 -2.82 -5.94 10.26
C LEU A 125 -3.26 -5.08 11.45
N LEU A 126 -2.50 -4.05 11.82
CA LEU A 126 -2.94 -3.12 12.88
C LEU A 126 -4.21 -2.36 12.49
N ILE A 127 -4.35 -1.97 11.22
CA ILE A 127 -5.55 -1.31 10.71
C ILE A 127 -6.76 -2.23 10.79
N ILE A 128 -6.65 -3.50 10.37
CA ILE A 128 -7.81 -4.42 10.34
C ILE A 128 -8.28 -4.83 11.74
N LEU A 129 -7.43 -4.74 12.76
CA LEU A 129 -7.83 -4.99 14.15
C LEU A 129 -8.85 -3.96 14.65
N MET A 130 -8.85 -2.72 14.14
CA MET A 130 -9.83 -1.69 14.51
C MET A 130 -11.27 -2.10 14.16
N PRO A 131 -11.64 -2.37 12.89
CA PRO A 131 -12.99 -2.82 12.56
C PRO A 131 -13.29 -4.20 13.16
N LEU A 132 -12.30 -5.10 13.30
CA LEU A 132 -12.53 -6.40 13.92
C LEU A 132 -12.98 -6.29 15.39
N SER A 133 -12.59 -5.23 16.10
CA SER A 133 -13.06 -4.98 17.47
C SER A 133 -14.59 -4.79 17.56
N LEU A 134 -15.24 -4.37 16.46
CA LEU A 134 -16.70 -4.21 16.38
C LEU A 134 -17.44 -5.55 16.36
N ALA A 135 -16.76 -6.66 16.05
CA ALA A 135 -17.36 -8.00 16.04
C ALA A 135 -17.92 -8.41 17.42
N ILE A 136 -17.43 -7.78 18.49
CA ILE A 136 -17.88 -8.05 19.87
C ILE A 136 -19.28 -7.45 20.10
N GLY A 137 -19.59 -6.31 19.48
CA GLY A 137 -20.81 -5.54 19.73
C GLY A 137 -21.78 -5.49 18.54
N SER A 138 -21.39 -5.99 17.37
CA SER A 138 -22.19 -5.90 16.14
C SER A 138 -21.90 -7.05 15.18
N SER A 139 -22.83 -7.30 14.25
CA SER A 139 -22.63 -8.25 13.16
C SER A 139 -21.80 -7.59 12.05
N LEU A 140 -20.57 -8.08 11.85
CA LEU A 140 -19.74 -7.71 10.73
C LEU A 140 -19.97 -8.63 9.54
N ASP A 141 -19.92 -8.04 8.34
CA ASP A 141 -19.80 -8.78 7.10
C ASP A 141 -18.33 -9.07 6.85
N PHE A 142 -17.92 -10.29 7.22
CA PHE A 142 -16.55 -10.75 7.04
C PHE A 142 -16.17 -10.91 5.56
N GLY A 143 -17.13 -11.13 4.66
CA GLY A 143 -16.89 -11.23 3.22
C GLY A 143 -16.50 -9.88 2.64
N LEU A 144 -17.30 -8.86 2.92
CA LEU A 144 -17.01 -7.46 2.58
C LEU A 144 -15.68 -6.99 3.18
N LEU A 145 -15.46 -7.26 4.47
CA LEU A 145 -14.23 -6.88 5.16
C LEU A 145 -12.99 -7.56 4.56
N ALA A 146 -13.07 -8.86 4.25
CA ALA A 146 -11.97 -9.60 3.64
C ALA A 146 -11.68 -9.12 2.21
N ALA A 147 -12.71 -8.82 1.42
CA ALA A 147 -12.56 -8.27 0.08
C ALA A 147 -11.84 -6.91 0.13
N ALA A 148 -12.32 -5.99 0.96
CA ALA A 148 -11.70 -4.68 1.15
C ALA A 148 -10.24 -4.80 1.62
N PHE A 149 -9.96 -5.70 2.57
CA PHE A 149 -8.59 -5.93 3.06
C PHE A 149 -7.66 -6.51 1.99
N LEU A 150 -8.15 -7.46 1.18
CA LEU A 150 -7.40 -8.02 0.05
C LEU A 150 -7.07 -6.93 -0.99
N GLY A 151 -8.05 -6.10 -1.34
CA GLY A 151 -7.85 -4.97 -2.25
C GLY A 151 -6.77 -4.02 -1.73
N LEU A 152 -6.77 -3.75 -0.42
CA LEU A 152 -5.80 -2.86 0.22
C LEU A 152 -4.37 -3.45 0.20
N ILE A 153 -4.22 -4.76 0.42
CA ILE A 153 -2.93 -5.45 0.29
C ILE A 153 -2.39 -5.33 -1.14
N LEU A 154 -3.23 -5.60 -2.15
CA LEU A 154 -2.85 -5.51 -3.56
C LEU A 154 -2.49 -4.08 -3.97
N LEU A 155 -3.25 -3.10 -3.48
CA LEU A 155 -2.98 -1.68 -3.69
C LEU A 155 -1.60 -1.29 -3.14
N VAL A 156 -1.31 -1.63 -1.89
CA VAL A 156 -0.01 -1.31 -1.27
C VAL A 156 1.15 -2.06 -1.95
N ALA A 157 0.93 -3.28 -2.42
CA ALA A 157 1.92 -4.00 -3.21
C ALA A 157 2.28 -3.25 -4.50
N SER A 158 1.27 -2.73 -5.21
CA SER A 158 1.50 -1.92 -6.41
C SER A 158 2.24 -0.61 -6.09
N PHE A 159 1.86 0.09 -5.01
CA PHE A 159 2.56 1.31 -4.56
C PHE A 159 4.02 1.02 -4.20
N THR A 160 4.27 -0.09 -3.52
CA THR A 160 5.62 -0.52 -3.10
C THR A 160 6.49 -0.82 -4.31
N ALA A 161 5.95 -1.49 -5.34
CA ALA A 161 6.68 -1.77 -6.57
C ALA A 161 7.04 -0.49 -7.34
N ILE A 162 6.09 0.44 -7.47
CA ILE A 162 6.32 1.76 -8.09
C ILE A 162 7.41 2.54 -7.31
N GLY A 163 7.28 2.60 -5.99
CA GLY A 163 8.24 3.31 -5.13
C GLY A 163 9.64 2.71 -5.14
N LEU A 164 9.75 1.37 -5.22
CA LEU A 164 11.04 0.69 -5.36
C LEU A 164 11.71 1.03 -6.70
N PHE A 165 10.95 1.03 -7.80
CA PHE A 165 11.47 1.44 -9.10
C PHE A 165 11.95 2.89 -9.10
N LEU A 166 11.16 3.83 -8.57
CA LEU A 166 11.53 5.24 -8.53
C LEU A 166 12.72 5.51 -7.59
N SER A 167 12.82 4.78 -6.47
CA SER A 167 14.03 4.78 -5.63
C SER A 167 15.27 4.31 -6.38
N SER A 168 15.10 3.35 -7.31
CA SER A 168 16.19 2.87 -8.16
C SER A 168 16.66 3.89 -9.19
N LEU A 169 15.93 4.96 -9.49
CA LEU A 169 16.32 5.94 -10.50
C LEU A 169 17.15 7.11 -9.96
N THR A 170 17.29 7.23 -8.63
CA THR A 170 17.94 8.40 -8.01
C THR A 170 18.97 8.01 -6.96
N LYS A 171 19.87 8.94 -6.65
CA LYS A 171 20.84 8.85 -5.54
C LYS A 171 20.34 9.58 -4.28
N GLN A 172 19.26 10.35 -4.39
CA GLN A 172 18.75 11.18 -3.29
C GLN A 172 17.38 10.65 -2.83
N PRO A 173 17.28 10.13 -1.58
CA PRO A 173 16.01 9.63 -1.05
C PRO A 173 14.87 10.66 -1.08
N SER A 174 15.16 11.93 -0.86
CA SER A 174 14.17 13.01 -0.98
C SER A 174 13.54 13.09 -2.37
N ILE A 175 14.35 13.00 -3.43
CA ILE A 175 13.86 12.98 -4.82
C ILE A 175 13.05 11.71 -5.08
N ALA A 176 13.49 10.55 -4.56
CA ALA A 176 12.74 9.30 -4.67
C ALA A 176 11.34 9.41 -4.04
N ALA A 177 11.24 10.01 -2.86
CA ALA A 177 9.97 10.23 -2.19
C ALA A 177 9.05 11.13 -3.01
N VAL A 178 9.55 12.30 -3.44
CA VAL A 178 8.74 13.28 -4.19
C VAL A 178 8.25 12.69 -5.51
N THR A 179 9.11 12.01 -6.25
CA THR A 179 8.73 11.37 -7.53
C THR A 179 7.75 10.22 -7.32
N THR A 180 7.91 9.42 -6.27
CA THR A 180 6.95 8.36 -5.92
C THR A 180 5.61 8.95 -5.55
N PHE A 181 5.59 9.94 -4.64
CA PHE A 181 4.36 10.62 -4.24
C PHE A 181 3.66 11.25 -5.44
N ALA A 182 4.39 12.00 -6.28
CA ALA A 182 3.83 12.62 -7.47
C ALA A 182 3.23 11.59 -8.43
N THR A 183 3.91 10.46 -8.66
CA THR A 183 3.41 9.39 -9.53
C THR A 183 2.13 8.76 -8.97
N LEU A 184 2.13 8.40 -7.69
CA LEU A 184 0.96 7.80 -7.05
C LEU A 184 -0.22 8.78 -6.96
N PHE A 185 0.06 10.04 -6.65
CA PHE A 185 -0.94 11.09 -6.58
C PHE A 185 -1.55 11.40 -7.95
N LEU A 186 -0.73 11.45 -9.02
CA LEU A 186 -1.23 11.57 -10.39
C LEU A 186 -2.16 10.40 -10.73
N LEU A 187 -1.75 9.16 -10.44
CA LEU A 187 -2.59 7.97 -10.66
C LEU A 187 -3.89 7.98 -9.84
N TRP A 188 -3.94 8.73 -8.74
CA TRP A 188 -5.15 8.89 -7.93
C TRP A 188 -6.11 9.95 -8.50
N ILE A 189 -5.61 11.10 -8.94
CA ILE A 189 -6.46 12.21 -9.41
C ILE A 189 -6.92 12.09 -10.88
N ILE A 190 -6.39 11.13 -11.64
CA ILE A 190 -6.79 10.92 -13.05
C ILE A 190 -8.32 10.77 -13.20
N ASP A 191 -8.99 10.20 -12.21
CA ASP A 191 -10.45 10.04 -12.22
C ASP A 191 -11.20 11.34 -11.94
N TRP A 192 -10.61 12.27 -11.19
CA TRP A 192 -11.28 13.53 -10.83
C TRP A 192 -11.48 14.43 -12.05
N SER A 193 -10.62 14.30 -13.05
CA SER A 193 -10.68 15.08 -14.29
C SER A 193 -11.59 14.45 -15.35
N THR A 194 -12.02 13.20 -15.19
CA THR A 194 -12.66 12.43 -16.27
C THR A 194 -14.10 12.07 -15.93
N GLN A 195 -15.05 12.96 -16.29
CA GLN A 195 -16.41 12.52 -16.64
C GLN A 195 -16.43 11.61 -17.90
N SER A 196 -15.26 11.31 -18.47
CA SER A 196 -15.09 10.51 -19.69
C SER A 196 -14.79 9.05 -19.35
N THR A 197 -15.70 8.17 -19.76
CA THR A 197 -15.47 6.73 -19.88
C THR A 197 -14.36 6.47 -20.91
N GLY A 198 -13.14 6.19 -20.46
CA GLY A 198 -11.99 5.95 -21.34
C GLY A 198 -10.83 5.25 -20.65
N LEU A 199 -9.76 4.97 -21.41
CA LEU A 199 -8.53 4.28 -20.96
C LEU A 199 -7.88 4.89 -19.71
N PHE A 200 -8.08 6.20 -19.48
CA PHE A 200 -7.54 6.90 -18.31
C PHE A 200 -8.18 6.45 -16.98
N ASN A 201 -9.48 6.14 -16.97
CA ASN A 201 -10.18 5.64 -15.78
C ASN A 201 -9.69 4.22 -15.38
N TRP A 202 -9.18 3.46 -16.35
CA TRP A 202 -8.58 2.14 -16.11
C TRP A 202 -7.14 2.24 -15.56
N LEU A 203 -6.50 3.40 -15.67
CA LEU A 203 -5.15 3.62 -15.11
C LEU A 203 -5.20 4.03 -13.64
N SER A 204 -6.38 4.33 -13.09
CA SER A 204 -6.49 4.73 -11.69
C SER A 204 -6.36 3.56 -10.74
N LEU A 205 -5.35 3.63 -9.88
CA LEU A 205 -5.11 2.63 -8.84
C LEU A 205 -6.25 2.58 -7.82
N LEU A 206 -6.95 3.69 -7.55
CA LEU A 206 -8.04 3.72 -6.57
C LEU A 206 -9.39 3.34 -7.17
N ASN A 207 -9.61 3.54 -8.47
CA ASN A 207 -10.83 3.05 -9.12
C ASN A 207 -10.94 1.52 -9.04
N HIS A 208 -9.81 0.82 -9.26
CA HIS A 208 -9.74 -0.63 -9.07
C HIS A 208 -9.88 -1.07 -7.61
N TYR A 209 -9.81 -0.16 -6.63
CA TYR A 209 -10.02 -0.46 -5.21
C TYR A 209 -11.48 -0.34 -4.77
N GLN A 210 -12.27 0.53 -5.42
CA GLN A 210 -13.69 0.75 -5.09
C GLN A 210 -14.56 -0.53 -5.10
N PRO A 211 -14.46 -1.44 -6.07
CA PRO A 211 -15.21 -2.70 -6.06
C PRO A 211 -14.92 -3.56 -4.83
N PHE A 212 -13.66 -3.61 -4.38
CA PHE A 212 -13.30 -4.33 -3.15
C PHE A 212 -13.95 -3.72 -1.92
N LEU A 213 -14.08 -2.39 -1.85
CA LEU A 213 -14.81 -1.69 -0.79
C LEU A 213 -16.32 -1.96 -0.80
N GLN A 214 -16.84 -2.50 -1.90
CA GLN A 214 -18.25 -2.93 -2.05
C GLN A 214 -18.40 -4.46 -1.90
N GLY A 215 -17.31 -5.18 -1.64
CA GLY A 215 -17.33 -6.64 -1.47
C GLY A 215 -17.16 -7.41 -2.79
N GLU A 216 -16.99 -6.71 -3.90
CA GLU A 216 -16.82 -7.32 -5.23
C GLU A 216 -15.33 -7.61 -5.51
N VAL A 217 -14.98 -8.89 -5.54
CA VAL A 217 -13.63 -9.34 -5.91
C VAL A 217 -13.60 -9.69 -7.40
N ARG A 218 -13.30 -8.71 -8.24
CA ARG A 218 -13.24 -8.90 -9.69
C ARG A 218 -11.83 -9.32 -10.12
N THR A 219 -11.74 -10.35 -10.97
CA THR A 219 -10.45 -10.87 -11.48
C THR A 219 -9.67 -9.81 -12.27
N SER A 220 -10.38 -8.89 -12.94
CA SER A 220 -9.77 -7.76 -13.67
C SER A 220 -8.95 -6.85 -12.75
N ASP A 221 -9.45 -6.57 -11.56
CA ASP A 221 -8.80 -5.64 -10.62
C ASP A 221 -7.58 -6.30 -9.95
N ILE A 222 -7.70 -7.59 -9.62
CA ILE A 222 -6.57 -8.39 -9.14
C ILE A 222 -5.46 -8.44 -10.21
N ALA A 223 -5.83 -8.77 -11.45
CA ALA A 223 -4.89 -8.84 -12.56
C ALA A 223 -4.19 -7.50 -12.79
N TYR A 224 -4.93 -6.39 -12.71
CA TYR A 224 -4.39 -5.04 -12.83
C TYR A 224 -3.28 -4.76 -11.80
N TYR A 225 -3.53 -4.98 -10.50
CA TYR A 225 -2.50 -4.76 -9.47
C TYR A 225 -1.30 -5.70 -9.62
N LEU A 226 -1.52 -6.96 -10.00
CA LEU A 226 -0.44 -7.91 -10.26
C LEU A 226 0.42 -7.49 -11.45
N ILE A 227 -0.21 -7.03 -12.55
CA ILE A 227 0.49 -6.54 -13.74
C ILE A 227 1.35 -5.34 -13.37
N ILE A 228 0.81 -4.33 -12.68
CA ILE A 228 1.58 -3.16 -12.24
C ILE A 228 2.76 -3.60 -11.36
N THR A 229 2.50 -4.46 -10.38
CA THR A 229 3.55 -4.97 -9.48
C THR A 229 4.68 -5.65 -10.28
N VAL A 230 4.34 -6.59 -11.16
CA VAL A 230 5.33 -7.33 -11.97
C VAL A 230 6.09 -6.42 -12.94
N VAL A 231 5.40 -5.48 -13.59
CA VAL A 231 6.01 -4.53 -14.53
C VAL A 231 7.06 -3.67 -13.82
N PHE A 232 6.71 -3.03 -12.72
CA PHE A 232 7.65 -2.14 -12.01
C PHE A 232 8.81 -2.91 -11.36
N LEU A 233 8.57 -4.12 -10.86
CA LEU A 233 9.65 -4.99 -10.38
C LEU A 233 10.60 -5.41 -11.51
N THR A 234 10.06 -5.76 -12.69
CA THR A 234 10.86 -6.12 -13.87
C THR A 234 11.68 -4.93 -14.37
N LEU A 235 11.09 -3.73 -14.40
CA LEU A 235 11.80 -2.50 -14.74
C LEU A 235 12.94 -2.21 -13.76
N THR A 236 12.72 -2.43 -12.46
CA THR A 236 13.75 -2.27 -11.42
C THR A 236 14.90 -3.24 -11.64
N VAL A 237 14.60 -4.52 -11.92
CA VAL A 237 15.62 -5.54 -12.21
C VAL A 237 16.45 -5.16 -13.43
N ARG A 238 15.80 -4.78 -14.53
CA ARG A 238 16.49 -4.37 -15.77
C ARG A 238 17.36 -3.14 -15.57
N HIS A 239 16.89 -2.17 -14.80
CA HIS A 239 17.65 -0.96 -14.51
C HIS A 239 18.93 -1.31 -13.72
N LEU A 240 18.82 -2.08 -12.63
CA LEU A 240 19.99 -2.48 -11.85
C LEU A 240 20.96 -3.39 -12.62
N ASP A 241 20.44 -4.27 -13.46
CA ASP A 241 21.28 -5.15 -14.28
C ASP A 241 22.10 -4.35 -15.30
N SER A 242 21.51 -3.30 -15.88
CA SER A 242 22.23 -2.37 -16.77
C SER A 242 23.35 -1.60 -16.05
N GLU A 243 23.18 -1.27 -14.77
CA GLU A 243 24.23 -0.62 -13.97
C GLU A 243 25.37 -1.57 -13.60
N ARG A 244 25.11 -2.88 -13.51
CA ARG A 244 26.14 -3.89 -13.22
C ARG A 244 27.10 -4.13 -14.39
N LEU A 245 26.61 -3.93 -15.61
CA LEU A 245 27.35 -4.19 -16.85
C LEU A 245 28.23 -3.01 -17.28
N ASN A 246 28.00 -1.80 -16.74
CA ASN A 246 28.75 -0.58 -17.01
C ASN A 246 29.80 -0.32 -15.93
#